data_AF-A0A7S2F6C4-F1
#
_entry.id   AF-A0A7S2F6C4-F1
#
_cell.length_a   1.000
_cell.length_b   1.000
_cell.length_c   1.000
_cell.angle_alpha   90.00
_cell.angle_beta   90.00
_cell.angle_gamma   90.00
#
_symmetry.space_group_name_H-M   'P 1'
#
loop_
_entity.id
_entity.type
_entity.pdbx_description
1 polymer ?
#
loop_
_entity_poly.entity_id
_entity_poly.type
_entity_poly.pdbx_seq_one_letter_code
_entity_poly.pdbx_strand_id
1 'polypeptide(L)'
;GPAILRDSKALFAAAAFTHRAIDDVQDRLRFLGEQCCEACRAMMAEPGLNLGAALALNRKASGEFFVNELLFLNLKHPTIGWSYCLGFQRDITSDVSAETLMANCSSGAYARHMGT
;
A
#
# COMPACT_ATOMS: atom_id res chain seq x y z
N GLY A 1 12.22 1.00 -3.48
CA GLY A 1 11.08 0.40 -2.75
C GLY A 1 9.98 1.43 -2.63
N PRO A 2 8.70 1.06 -2.45
CA PRO A 2 7.64 2.04 -2.28
C PRO A 2 7.99 2.94 -1.09
N ALA A 3 8.07 4.25 -1.34
CA ALA A 3 8.37 5.22 -0.31
C ALA A 3 7.14 5.34 0.56
N ILE A 4 7.05 4.51 1.61
CA ILE A 4 6.11 4.76 2.70
C ILE A 4 6.49 6.14 3.23
N LEU A 5 5.58 7.09 3.08
CA LEU A 5 5.71 8.49 3.46
C LEU A 5 5.98 8.58 4.97
N ARG A 6 7.24 8.47 5.38
CA ARG A 6 7.65 8.46 6.80
C ARG A 6 8.47 9.68 7.20
N ASP A 7 8.90 10.50 6.25
CA ASP A 7 9.51 11.79 6.59
C ASP A 7 8.42 12.87 6.74
N SER A 8 8.65 13.80 7.68
CA SER A 8 7.66 14.83 8.00
C SER A 8 7.28 15.70 6.80
N LYS A 9 8.22 15.99 5.89
CA LYS A 9 7.94 16.82 4.70
C LYS A 9 6.96 16.12 3.76
N ALA A 10 7.12 14.80 3.59
CA ALA A 10 6.22 13.99 2.79
C ALA A 10 4.80 13.93 3.39
N LEU A 11 4.68 13.91 4.71
CA LEU A 11 3.40 13.95 5.40
C LEU A 11 2.69 15.31 5.24
N PHE A 12 3.41 16.42 5.40
CA PHE A 12 2.86 17.76 5.12
C PHE A 12 2.40 17.90 3.67
N ALA A 13 3.20 17.41 2.71
CA ALA A 13 2.84 17.44 1.31
C ALA A 13 1.59 16.59 1.00
N ALA A 14 1.46 15.42 1.65
CA ALA A 14 0.28 14.57 1.52
C ALA A 14 -0.97 15.21 2.13
N ALA A 15 -0.84 15.87 3.30
CA ALA A 15 -1.92 16.64 3.92
C ALA A 15 -2.42 17.78 3.01
N ALA A 16 -1.49 18.54 2.44
CA ALA A 16 -1.82 19.59 1.48
C ALA A 16 -2.48 19.04 0.21
N PHE A 17 -1.94 17.95 -0.34
CA PHE A 17 -2.44 17.32 -1.57
C PHE A 17 -3.84 16.71 -1.40
N THR A 18 -4.13 16.15 -0.23
CA THR A 18 -5.41 15.49 0.06
C THR A 18 -6.44 16.41 0.73
N HIS A 19 -6.08 17.67 0.96
CA HIS A 19 -6.89 18.66 1.67
C HIS A 19 -7.37 18.18 3.05
N ARG A 20 -6.49 17.50 3.79
CA ARG A 20 -6.80 16.86 5.09
C ARG A 20 -5.87 17.34 6.19
N ALA A 21 -6.30 17.16 7.44
CA ALA A 21 -5.44 17.36 8.60
C ALA A 21 -4.28 16.34 8.57
N ILE A 22 -3.11 16.77 9.05
CA ILE A 22 -1.90 15.95 9.09
C ILE A 22 -2.13 14.65 9.86
N ASP A 23 -2.79 14.74 11.02
CA ASP A 23 -3.09 13.57 11.86
C ASP A 23 -4.02 12.57 11.14
N ASP A 24 -5.05 13.07 10.44
CA ASP A 24 -5.96 12.22 9.62
C ASP A 24 -5.19 11.52 8.49
N VAL A 25 -4.28 12.22 7.81
CA VAL A 25 -3.43 11.61 6.78
C VAL A 25 -2.48 10.57 7.38
N GLN A 26 -1.87 10.87 8.51
CA GLN A 26 -0.96 9.95 9.19
C GLN A 26 -1.65 8.65 9.59
N ASP A 27 -2.86 8.74 10.14
CA ASP A 27 -3.64 7.57 10.55
C ASP A 27 -4.11 6.73 9.36
N ARG A 28 -4.54 7.38 8.26
CA ARG A 28 -4.93 6.69 7.02
C ARG A 28 -3.75 6.00 6.34
N LEU A 29 -2.58 6.63 6.31
CA LEU A 29 -1.35 6.04 5.78
C LEU A 29 -0.88 4.87 6.64
N ARG A 30 -1.00 4.98 7.97
CA ARG A 30 -0.73 3.87 8.89
C ARG A 30 -1.66 2.71 8.62
N PHE A 31 -2.95 2.99 8.48
CA PHE A 31 -3.95 1.98 8.15
C PHE A 31 -3.61 1.24 6.84
N LEU A 32 -3.28 1.96 5.75
CA LEU A 32 -2.81 1.33 4.51
C LEU A 32 -1.57 0.45 4.70
N GLY A 33 -0.61 0.93 5.50
CA GLY A 33 0.58 0.16 5.87
C GLY A 33 0.25 -1.12 6.62
N GLU A 34 -0.68 -1.06 7.59
CA GLU A 34 -1.17 -2.21 8.34
C GLU A 34 -1.87 -3.22 7.42
N GLN A 35 -2.74 -2.77 6.52
CA GLN A 35 -3.40 -3.65 5.55
C GLN A 35 -2.40 -4.34 4.61
N CYS A 36 -1.36 -3.63 4.17
CA CYS A 36 -0.27 -4.23 3.41
C CYS A 36 0.49 -5.29 4.23
N CYS A 37 0.74 -5.03 5.52
CA CYS A 37 1.34 -6.02 6.40
C CYS A 37 0.45 -7.26 6.59
N GLU A 38 -0.86 -7.09 6.73
CA GLU A 38 -1.79 -8.21 6.83
C GLU A 38 -1.80 -9.06 5.55
N ALA A 39 -1.82 -8.43 4.37
CA ALA A 39 -1.72 -9.14 3.10
C ALA A 39 -0.42 -9.96 3.00
N CYS A 40 0.71 -9.40 3.44
CA CYS A 40 1.98 -10.13 3.51
C CYS A 40 1.94 -11.29 4.51
N ARG A 41 1.32 -11.11 5.69
CA ARG A 41 1.20 -12.19 6.68
C ARG A 41 0.32 -13.32 6.18
N ALA A 42 -0.82 -13.02 5.56
CA ALA A 42 -1.71 -14.01 4.97
C ALA A 42 -0.97 -14.85 3.91
N MET A 43 -0.26 -14.20 3.00
CA MET A 43 0.59 -14.84 1.99
C MET A 43 1.67 -15.76 2.60
N MET A 44 2.23 -15.41 3.76
CA MET A 44 3.24 -16.26 4.42
C MET A 44 2.63 -17.40 5.24
N ALA A 45 1.39 -17.25 5.71
CA ALA A 45 0.74 -18.19 6.61
C ALA A 45 0.06 -19.36 5.88
N GLU A 46 -0.40 -19.15 4.65
CA GLU A 46 -1.14 -20.15 3.89
C GLU A 46 -0.23 -20.88 2.87
N PRO A 47 0.03 -22.19 3.05
CA PRO A 47 0.84 -22.96 2.11
C PRO A 47 0.19 -22.99 0.73
N GLY A 48 0.85 -22.39 -0.26
CA GLY A 48 0.37 -22.32 -1.65
C GLY A 48 -0.21 -20.96 -2.06
N LEU A 49 -0.65 -20.14 -1.10
CA LEU A 49 -1.04 -18.75 -1.35
C LEU A 49 0.22 -17.86 -1.36
N ASN A 50 0.94 -17.89 -2.47
CA ASN A 50 2.15 -17.09 -2.63
C ASN A 50 1.88 -15.65 -3.07
N LEU A 51 0.63 -15.19 -3.10
CA LEU A 51 0.21 -13.91 -3.67
C LEU A 51 -0.45 -13.01 -2.61
N GLY A 52 -0.05 -11.74 -2.56
CA GLY A 52 -0.70 -10.70 -1.77
C GLY A 52 -0.90 -9.43 -2.58
N ALA A 53 -1.92 -8.63 -2.24
CA ALA A 53 -2.19 -7.36 -2.90
C ALA A 53 -2.47 -6.24 -1.88
N ALA A 54 -2.07 -5.02 -2.22
CA ALA A 54 -2.33 -3.84 -1.40
C ALA A 54 -2.42 -2.56 -2.25
N LEU A 55 -3.08 -1.54 -1.72
CA LEU A 55 -3.01 -0.18 -2.25
C LEU A 55 -2.11 0.67 -1.35
N ALA A 56 -1.41 1.62 -1.95
CA ALA A 56 -0.62 2.60 -1.24
C ALA A 56 -0.74 3.98 -1.90
N LEU A 57 -0.71 5.04 -1.08
CA LEU A 57 -0.44 6.38 -1.58
C LEU A 57 1.08 6.56 -1.68
N ASN A 58 1.61 6.59 -2.89
CA ASN A 58 3.04 6.76 -3.16
C ASN A 58 3.35 8.15 -3.72
N ARG A 59 4.65 8.47 -3.74
CA ARG A 59 5.18 9.73 -4.27
C ARG A 59 6.31 9.45 -5.26
N LYS A 60 6.21 10.01 -6.46
CA LYS A 60 7.26 9.96 -7.48
C LYS A 60 8.44 10.83 -7.06
N ALA A 61 9.60 10.62 -7.69
CA ALA A 61 10.78 11.48 -7.47
C ALA A 61 10.52 12.96 -7.82
N SER A 62 9.61 13.22 -8.77
CA SER A 62 9.12 14.57 -9.11
C SER A 62 8.34 15.23 -7.97
N GLY A 63 7.93 14.47 -6.95
CA GLY A 63 7.11 14.92 -5.84
C GLY A 63 5.61 14.71 -6.04
N GLU A 64 5.17 14.27 -7.22
CA GLU A 64 3.79 13.95 -7.55
C GLU A 64 3.30 12.73 -6.76
N PHE A 65 2.10 12.83 -6.17
CA PHE A 65 1.44 11.72 -5.49
C PHE A 65 0.61 10.90 -6.46
N PHE A 66 0.57 9.58 -6.24
CA PHE A 66 -0.20 8.66 -7.05
C PHE A 66 -0.69 7.48 -6.22
N VAL A 67 -1.82 6.89 -6.63
CA VAL A 67 -2.33 5.66 -6.04
C VAL A 67 -1.63 4.48 -6.71
N ASN A 68 -0.91 3.72 -5.90
CA ASN A 68 -0.14 2.57 -6.34
C ASN A 68 -0.85 1.29 -5.95
N GLU A 69 -1.21 0.50 -6.95
CA GLU A 69 -1.61 -0.89 -6.78
C GLU A 69 -0.36 -1.77 -6.70
N LEU A 70 -0.25 -2.54 -5.63
CA LEU A 70 0.86 -3.41 -5.32
C LEU A 70 0.40 -4.86 -5.35
N LEU A 71 1.10 -5.67 -6.13
CA LEU A 71 0.97 -7.13 -6.12
C LEU A 71 2.30 -7.73 -5.70
N PHE A 72 2.30 -8.62 -4.72
CA PHE A 72 3.48 -9.25 -4.18
C PHE A 72 3.39 -10.76 -4.38
N LEU A 73 4.46 -11.37 -4.88
CA LEU A 73 4.59 -12.81 -5.03
C LEU A 73 5.78 -13.30 -4.22
N ASN A 74 5.55 -14.13 -3.20
CA ASN A 74 6.61 -14.77 -2.44
C ASN A 74 7.04 -16.07 -3.10
N LEU A 75 8.32 -16.16 -3.42
CA LEU A 75 8.93 -17.30 -4.09
C LEU A 75 10.07 -17.85 -3.26
N LYS A 76 10.38 -19.13 -3.48
CA LYS A 76 11.52 -19.80 -2.87
C LYS A 76 12.45 -20.30 -3.97
N HIS A 77 13.72 -19.91 -3.91
CA HIS A 77 14.70 -20.36 -4.86
C HIS A 77 14.84 -21.89 -4.76
N PRO A 78 14.71 -22.65 -5.87
CA PRO A 78 14.59 -24.11 -5.82
C PRO A 78 15.84 -24.79 -5.25
N THR A 79 17.04 -24.26 -5.55
CA THR A 79 18.30 -24.86 -5.11
C THR A 79 18.78 -24.40 -3.73
N ILE A 80 18.87 -23.09 -3.49
CA ILE A 80 19.44 -22.53 -2.24
C ILE A 80 18.40 -22.35 -1.12
N GLY A 81 17.11 -22.52 -1.43
CA GLY A 81 16.03 -22.43 -0.44
C GLY A 81 15.74 -21.02 0.08
N TRP A 82 16.32 -19.97 -0.51
CA TRP A 82 16.08 -18.58 -0.10
C TRP A 82 14.70 -18.10 -0.52
N SER A 83 13.99 -17.43 0.39
CA SER A 83 12.76 -16.73 0.07
C SER A 83 13.05 -15.36 -0.53
N TYR A 84 12.31 -14.98 -1.56
CA TYR A 84 12.37 -13.66 -2.18
C TYR A 84 10.97 -13.22 -2.62
N CYS A 85 10.74 -11.91 -2.65
CA CYS A 85 9.45 -11.35 -3.04
C CYS A 85 9.58 -10.59 -4.36
N LEU A 86 8.72 -10.90 -5.33
CA LEU A 86 8.53 -10.09 -6.53
C LEU A 86 7.39 -9.09 -6.27
N GLY A 87 7.65 -7.81 -6.52
CA GLY A 87 6.63 -6.76 -6.41
C GLY A 87 6.30 -6.20 -7.78
N PHE A 88 5.04 -6.32 -8.20
CA PHE A 88 4.49 -5.60 -9.34
C PHE A 88 3.77 -4.36 -8.82
N GLN A 89 3.95 -3.25 -9.53
CA GLN A 89 3.42 -1.94 -9.15
C GLN A 89 2.75 -1.31 -10.35
N ARG A 90 1.56 -0.76 -10.15
CA ARG A 90 0.82 -0.04 -11.18
C ARG A 90 0.29 1.26 -10.60
N ASP A 91 0.56 2.36 -11.31
CA ASP A 91 -0.12 3.63 -11.06
C ASP A 91 -1.57 3.50 -11.56
N ILE A 92 -2.52 3.53 -10.62
CA ILE A 92 -3.96 3.42 -10.88
C ILE A 92 -4.68 4.73 -10.54
N THR A 93 -3.96 5.86 -10.51
CA THR A 93 -4.54 7.17 -10.13
C THR A 93 -5.70 7.59 -11.03
N SER A 94 -5.72 7.14 -12.30
CA SER A 94 -6.84 7.35 -13.23
C SER A 94 -8.12 6.60 -12.82
N ASP A 95 -7.96 5.50 -12.09
CA ASP A 95 -9.03 4.57 -11.74
C ASP A 95 -9.50 4.83 -10.29
N VAL A 96 -8.56 5.13 -9.40
CA VAL A 96 -8.81 5.46 -7.98
C VAL A 96 -8.05 6.73 -7.62
N SER A 97 -8.79 7.81 -7.34
CA SER A 97 -8.18 9.05 -6.87
C SER A 97 -7.57 8.89 -5.48
N ALA A 98 -6.53 9.67 -5.17
CA ALA A 98 -5.94 9.69 -3.84
C ALA A 98 -6.95 10.14 -2.76
N GLU A 99 -7.85 11.08 -3.09
CA GLU A 99 -8.91 11.49 -2.16
C GLU A 99 -9.87 10.35 -1.84
N THR A 100 -10.28 9.58 -2.87
CA THR A 100 -11.13 8.40 -2.73
C THR A 100 -10.44 7.33 -1.90
N LEU A 101 -9.17 7.03 -2.19
CA LEU A 101 -8.39 6.09 -1.40
C LEU A 101 -8.38 6.53 0.07
N MET A 102 -7.92 7.76 0.32
CA MET A 102 -7.77 8.26 1.68
C MET A 102 -9.10 8.25 2.41
N ALA A 103 -10.21 8.70 1.82
CA ALA A 103 -11.54 8.67 2.44
C ALA A 103 -11.95 7.27 2.93
N ASN A 104 -11.57 6.22 2.19
CA ASN A 104 -11.90 4.83 2.51
C ASN A 104 -10.85 4.10 3.38
N CYS A 105 -9.73 4.74 3.69
CA CYS A 105 -8.69 4.19 4.57
C CYS A 105 -9.00 4.43 6.05
N SER A 106 -10.14 3.93 6.51
CA SER A 106 -10.54 3.99 7.93
C SER A 106 -10.93 2.60 8.42
N SER A 107 -11.00 2.42 9.74
CA SER A 107 -11.34 1.15 10.37
C SER A 107 -12.62 0.56 9.78
N GLY A 108 -12.47 -0.54 9.02
CA GLY A 108 -13.57 -1.39 8.57
C GLY A 108 -14.09 -1.21 7.13
N ALA A 109 -13.54 -0.31 6.30
CA ALA A 109 -13.97 -0.15 4.90
C ALA A 109 -13.11 -0.96 3.90
N TYR A 110 -11.80 -1.01 4.11
CA TYR A 110 -10.84 -1.64 3.18
C TYR A 110 -10.99 -3.16 3.04
N ALA A 111 -11.31 -3.86 4.14
CA ALA A 111 -11.47 -5.33 4.12
C ALA A 111 -12.68 -5.79 3.28
N ARG A 112 -13.67 -4.93 3.03
CA ARG A 112 -14.93 -5.30 2.36
C ARG A 112 -14.85 -5.34 0.83
N HIS A 113 -13.81 -4.78 0.21
CA HIS A 113 -13.74 -4.63 -1.25
C HIS A 113 -12.68 -5.52 -1.93
N MET A 114 -11.89 -6.28 -1.15
CA MET A 114 -10.83 -7.16 -1.67
C MET A 114 -11.23 -8.65 -1.76
N GLY A 115 -12.54 -8.96 -1.72
CA GLY A 115 -13.10 -10.27 -2.06
C GLY A 115 -12.59 -11.43 -1.18
N THR A 116 -13.35 -11.74 -0.12
CA THR A 116 -13.43 -13.12 0.40
C THR A 116 -14.31 -13.96 -0.50
#